data_AF-A0AAD2Q6W6-F1
#
_entry.id   AF-A0AAD2Q6W6-F1
#
_cell.length_a   1.000
_cell.length_b   1.000
_cell.length_c   1.000
_cell.angle_alpha   90.00
_cell.angle_beta   90.00
_cell.angle_gamma   90.00
#
_symmetry.space_group_name_H-M   'P 1'
#
loop_
_entity.id
_entity.type
_entity.pdbx_description
1 polymer ?
#
loop_
_entity_poly.entity_id
_entity_poly.type
_entity_poly.pdbx_seq_one_letter_code
_entity_poly.pdbx_strand_id
1 'polypeptide(L)'
;MDYQCALINWNVPVSQAPDLDTGMWAVEPERQQGTPTFSIIHLNAVAWATQLLPVYGRNLMPKHFHYTDSLKAFNLYYINKYVDHCMHKFLSSIIE
;
A
#
# COMPACT_ATOMS: atom_id res chain seq x y z
N MET A 1 22.03 19.94 5.57
CA MET A 1 21.23 19.22 6.58
C MET A 1 19.99 18.76 5.83
N ASP A 2 19.92 17.47 5.55
CA ASP A 2 18.87 16.95 4.68
C ASP A 2 17.77 16.38 5.58
N TYR A 3 16.55 16.90 5.42
CA TYR A 3 15.39 16.42 6.17
C TYR A 3 14.82 15.19 5.45
N GLN A 4 15.03 14.02 6.04
CA GLN A 4 14.60 12.74 5.49
C GLN A 4 13.09 12.57 5.66
N CYS A 5 12.35 12.73 4.56
CA CYS A 5 10.90 12.64 4.54
C CYS A 5 10.38 11.86 3.33
N ALA A 6 9.17 11.34 3.45
CA ALA A 6 8.45 10.68 2.38
C ALA A 6 7.09 11.32 2.17
N LEU A 7 6.70 11.45 0.89
CA LEU A 7 5.31 11.70 0.51
C LEU A 7 4.56 10.37 0.49
N ILE A 8 3.45 10.28 1.21
CA ILE A 8 2.61 9.09 1.28
C ILE A 8 1.21 9.37 0.76
N ASN A 9 0.61 8.34 0.17
CA ASN A 9 -0.80 8.29 -0.19
C ASN A 9 -1.50 7.36 0.81
N TRP A 10 -2.49 7.87 1.54
CA TRP A 10 -3.10 7.11 2.63
C TRP A 10 -3.98 5.98 2.11
N ASN A 11 -3.93 4.86 2.82
CA ASN A 11 -4.90 3.78 2.68
C ASN A 11 -5.54 3.53 4.04
N VAL A 12 -6.84 3.26 4.06
CA VAL A 12 -7.62 3.03 5.29
C VAL A 12 -8.23 1.63 5.29
N PRO A 13 -8.32 0.97 6.46
CA PRO A 13 -9.02 -0.30 6.58
C PRO A 13 -10.48 -0.18 6.17
N VAL A 14 -10.97 -1.12 5.37
CA VAL A 14 -12.39 -1.16 4.97
C VAL A 14 -13.28 -1.86 5.99
N SER A 15 -12.67 -2.55 6.96
CA SER A 15 -13.33 -3.30 8.02
C SER A 15 -12.54 -3.22 9.32
N GLN A 16 -13.21 -3.53 10.42
CA GLN A 16 -12.60 -3.62 11.76
C GLN A 16 -11.96 -5.00 12.05
N ALA A 17 -12.01 -5.92 11.07
CA ALA A 17 -11.48 -7.27 11.19
C ALA A 17 -10.87 -7.71 9.85
N PRO A 18 -9.88 -8.63 9.87
CA PRO A 18 -9.34 -9.23 8.66
C PRO A 18 -10.42 -9.94 7.84
N ASP A 19 -10.18 -10.04 6.54
CA ASP A 19 -10.95 -10.85 5.61
C ASP A 19 -10.98 -12.32 6.07
N LEU A 20 -12.16 -12.93 6.08
CA LEU A 20 -12.37 -14.26 6.68
C LEU A 20 -11.70 -15.38 5.87
N ASP A 21 -11.64 -15.23 4.56
CA ASP A 21 -11.13 -16.28 3.66
C ASP A 21 -9.59 -16.26 3.60
N THR A 22 -9.01 -15.05 3.59
CA THR A 22 -7.56 -14.86 3.45
C THR A 22 -6.83 -14.58 4.76
N GLY A 23 -7.55 -14.12 5.79
CA GLY A 23 -6.97 -13.63 7.05
C GLY A 23 -6.11 -12.37 6.90
N MET A 24 -6.21 -11.64 5.78
CA MET A 24 -5.48 -10.40 5.50
C MET A 24 -6.35 -9.16 5.77
N TRP A 25 -5.73 -8.02 6.05
CA TRP A 25 -6.45 -6.75 6.13
C TRP A 25 -6.69 -6.19 4.73
N ALA A 26 -7.93 -5.88 4.40
CA ALA A 26 -8.26 -5.13 3.20
C ALA A 26 -8.23 -3.62 3.49
N VAL A 27 -7.61 -2.87 2.60
CA VAL A 27 -7.51 -1.41 2.66
C VAL A 27 -7.90 -0.79 1.33
N GLU A 28 -8.40 0.44 1.37
CA GLU A 28 -8.67 1.24 0.18
C GLU A 28 -7.91 2.58 0.24
N PRO A 29 -7.57 3.18 -0.91
CA PRO A 29 -6.99 4.53 -0.93
C PRO A 29 -7.97 5.53 -0.32
N GLU A 30 -7.51 6.28 0.67
CA GLU A 30 -8.30 7.32 1.32
C GLU A 30 -8.56 8.45 0.32
N ARG A 31 -9.83 8.86 0.21
CA ARG A 31 -10.24 9.98 -0.64
C ARG A 31 -11.11 10.95 0.13
N GLN A 32 -10.75 12.23 0.07
CA GLN A 32 -11.59 13.32 0.56
C GLN A 32 -12.22 14.02 -0.64
N GLN A 33 -13.56 14.01 -0.72
CA GLN A 33 -14.31 14.63 -1.83
C GLN A 33 -13.84 14.15 -3.22
N GLY A 34 -13.49 12.87 -3.34
CA GLY A 34 -13.01 12.26 -4.58
C GLY A 34 -11.52 12.46 -4.88
N THR A 35 -10.79 13.23 -4.05
CA THR A 35 -9.35 13.48 -4.21
C THR A 35 -8.53 12.59 -3.28
N PRO A 36 -7.44 11.95 -3.73
CA PRO A 36 -6.58 11.16 -2.86
C PRO A 36 -5.97 12.01 -1.74
N THR A 37 -5.91 11.45 -0.53
CA THR A 37 -5.26 12.13 0.61
C THR A 37 -3.76 11.85 0.62
N PHE A 38 -2.97 12.92 0.57
CA PHE A 38 -1.51 12.84 0.70
C PHE A 38 -1.01 13.49 1.98
N SER A 39 0.13 13.03 2.48
CA SER A 39 0.84 13.68 3.59
C SER A 39 2.34 13.49 3.48
N ILE A 40 3.11 14.41 4.07
CA ILE A 40 4.56 14.27 4.21
C ILE A 40 4.82 13.74 5.62
N ILE A 41 5.53 12.62 5.72
CA ILE A 41 5.95 12.02 6.99
C ILE A 41 7.47 11.99 7.10
N HIS A 42 7.98 12.04 8.33
CA HIS A 42 9.38 11.77 8.60
C HIS A 42 9.68 10.28 8.35
N LEU A 43 10.84 9.93 7.79
CA LEU A 43 11.15 8.51 7.49
C LEU A 43 11.12 7.61 8.73
N ASN A 44 11.55 8.12 9.89
CA ASN A 44 11.45 7.40 11.18
C ASN A 44 10.01 7.05 11.62
N ALA A 45 8.97 7.62 11.00
CA ALA A 45 7.58 7.23 11.26
C ALA A 45 7.19 5.92 10.55
N VAL A 46 8.00 5.44 9.59
CA VAL A 46 7.78 4.18 8.89
C VAL A 46 8.29 3.03 9.76
N ALA A 47 7.37 2.29 10.37
CA ALA A 47 7.75 1.19 11.25
C ALA A 47 8.25 -0.04 10.47
N TRP A 48 7.61 -0.40 9.35
CA TRP A 48 7.96 -1.57 8.54
C TRP A 48 7.36 -1.44 7.13
N ALA A 49 8.01 -2.09 6.15
CA ALA A 49 7.49 -2.18 4.80
C ALA A 49 6.48 -3.34 4.70
N THR A 50 5.46 -3.17 3.87
CA THR A 50 4.48 -4.22 3.57
C THR A 50 4.16 -4.23 2.08
N GLN A 51 3.70 -5.37 1.57
CA GLN A 51 3.26 -5.49 0.19
C GLN A 51 1.74 -5.33 0.10
N LEU A 52 1.31 -4.47 -0.82
CA LEU A 52 -0.09 -4.37 -1.23
C LEU A 52 -0.36 -5.36 -2.37
N LEU A 53 -1.32 -6.26 -2.16
CA LEU A 53 -1.84 -7.15 -3.20
C LEU A 53 -3.20 -6.63 -3.66
N PRO A 54 -3.45 -6.44 -4.97
CA PRO A 54 -4.74 -5.98 -5.44
C PRO A 54 -5.84 -7.02 -5.15
N VAL A 55 -6.99 -6.54 -4.70
CA VAL A 55 -8.22 -7.36 -4.65
C VAL A 55 -8.83 -7.36 -6.04
N TYR A 56 -8.77 -8.50 -6.71
CA TYR A 56 -9.29 -8.63 -8.07
C TYR A 56 -10.82 -8.69 -8.07
N GLY A 57 -11.42 -7.84 -8.91
CA GLY A 57 -12.85 -7.90 -9.20
C GLY A 57 -13.17 -8.89 -10.32
N ARG A 58 -14.36 -8.73 -10.90
CA ARG A 58 -14.84 -9.55 -12.04
C ARG A 58 -14.36 -9.04 -13.40
N ASN A 59 -13.74 -7.86 -13.43
CA ASN A 59 -13.33 -7.21 -14.66
C ASN A 59 -11.98 -7.75 -15.13
N LEU A 60 -11.84 -7.90 -16.45
CA LEU A 60 -10.56 -8.22 -17.08
C LEU A 60 -9.63 -7.01 -17.03
N MET A 61 -8.33 -7.26 -16.87
CA MET A 61 -7.32 -6.21 -16.97
C MET A 61 -7.15 -5.76 -18.43
N PRO A 62 -6.95 -4.46 -18.70
CA PRO A 62 -6.65 -3.99 -20.05
C PRO A 62 -5.41 -4.69 -20.62
N LYS A 63 -5.44 -5.03 -21.91
CA LYS A 63 -4.33 -5.71 -22.61
C LYS A 63 -2.99 -4.95 -22.51
N HIS A 64 -3.06 -3.63 -22.39
CA HIS A 64 -1.89 -2.75 -22.31
C HIS A 64 -1.80 -2.07 -20.94
N PHE A 65 -2.19 -2.79 -19.89
CA PHE A 65 -2.04 -2.30 -18.52
C PHE A 65 -0.57 -2.04 -18.20
N HIS A 66 -0.24 -0.81 -17.81
CA HIS A 66 1.13 -0.45 -17.46
C HIS A 66 1.38 -0.75 -15.98
N TYR A 67 2.48 -1.46 -15.69
CA TYR A 67 2.77 -1.94 -14.34
C TYR A 67 2.91 -0.80 -13.31
N THR A 68 3.29 0.41 -13.72
CA THR A 68 3.39 1.57 -12.82
C THR A 68 2.04 2.02 -12.26
N ASP A 69 0.93 1.61 -12.89
CA ASP A 69 -0.40 1.96 -12.43
C ASP A 69 -0.92 0.98 -11.36
N SER A 70 -0.21 -0.13 -11.09
CA SER A 70 -0.64 -1.19 -10.17
C SER A 70 -0.98 -0.70 -8.77
N LEU A 71 -0.35 0.38 -8.29
CA LEU A 71 -0.59 0.93 -6.94
C LEU A 71 -1.83 1.84 -6.85
N LYS A 72 -2.38 2.25 -7.99
CA LYS A 72 -3.54 3.18 -8.07
C LYS A 72 -4.70 2.65 -8.92
N ALA A 73 -4.51 1.53 -9.62
CA ALA A 73 -5.49 0.97 -10.55
C ALA A 73 -6.63 0.20 -9.86
N PHE A 74 -6.40 -0.28 -8.64
CA PHE A 74 -7.38 -1.08 -7.90
C PHE A 74 -8.02 -0.25 -6.80
N ASN A 75 -9.28 -0.56 -6.50
CA ASN A 75 -10.04 0.09 -5.44
C ASN A 75 -9.65 -0.44 -4.06
N LEU A 76 -9.20 -1.69 -3.99
CA LEU A 76 -8.91 -2.40 -2.74
C LEU A 76 -7.60 -3.16 -2.86
N TYR A 77 -6.88 -3.22 -1.76
CA TYR A 77 -5.66 -3.99 -1.62
C TYR A 77 -5.67 -4.79 -0.32
N TYR A 78 -5.17 -6.03 -0.35
CA TYR A 78 -4.82 -6.77 0.84
C TYR A 78 -3.41 -6.39 1.30
N ILE A 79 -3.24 -6.17 2.60
CA ILE A 79 -1.93 -6.08 3.26
C ILE A 79 -1.41 -7.50 3.43
N ASN A 80 -0.39 -7.86 2.65
CA ASN A 80 0.15 -9.20 2.66
C ASN A 80 1.16 -9.39 3.80
N LYS A 81 0.72 -10.11 4.84
CA LYS A 81 1.54 -10.46 6.01
C LYS A 81 2.53 -11.60 5.78
N TYR A 82 2.46 -12.28 4.64
CA TYR A 82 3.24 -13.49 4.35
C TYR A 82 4.52 -13.23 3.53
N VAL A 83 4.77 -11.98 3.14
CA VAL A 83 5.85 -11.59 2.21
C VAL A 83 7.17 -11.33 2.93
N ASP A 84 7.18 -11.41 4.26
CA ASP A 84 8.34 -11.02 5.07
C ASP A 84 9.64 -11.71 4.62
N HIS A 85 9.56 -12.97 4.18
CA HIS A 85 10.70 -13.69 3.61
C HIS A 85 11.30 -13.00 2.36
N CYS A 86 10.49 -12.38 1.51
CA CYS A 86 10.94 -11.68 0.30
C CYS A 86 11.20 -10.18 0.54
N MET A 87 10.88 -9.63 1.71
CA MET A 87 11.12 -8.23 2.08
C MET A 87 12.40 -8.04 2.91
N HIS A 88 13.34 -8.99 2.83
CA HIS A 88 14.62 -8.89 3.51
C HIS A 88 15.44 -7.72 2.93
N LYS A 89 15.52 -6.63 3.71
CA LYS A 89 16.39 -5.44 3.55
C LYS A 89 15.99 -4.40 2.50
N PHE A 90 15.02 -3.53 2.83
CA PHE A 90 14.88 -2.27 2.08
C PHE A 90 14.90 -0.99 2.91
N LEU A 91 14.61 -1.04 4.21
CA LEU A 91 14.57 0.19 5.03
C LEU A 91 15.90 0.51 5.75
N SER A 92 16.75 -0.48 6.02
CA SER A 92 18.06 -0.20 6.65
C SER A 92 19.04 0.49 5.71
N SER A 93 18.89 0.32 4.40
CA SER A 93 19.78 0.88 3.37
C SER A 93 19.46 2.33 2.98
N ILE A 94 18.34 2.88 3.47
CA ILE A 94 17.89 4.26 3.20
C ILE A 94 18.30 5.21 4.34
N ILE A 95 18.79 4.66 5.46
CA ILE A 95 19.14 5.42 6.68
C ILE A 95 20.68 5.51 6.89
N GLU A 96 21.50 4.93 5.99
CA GLU A 96 22.97 5.09 6.01
C GLU A 96 23.46 6.14 5.00
#